data_AF-A0A133VJG7-F1
#
_entry.id   AF-A0A133VJG7-F1
#
_cell.length_a   1.000
_cell.length_b   1.000
_cell.length_c   1.000
_cell.angle_alpha   90.00
_cell.angle_beta   90.00
_cell.angle_gamma   90.00
#
_symmetry.space_group_name_H-M   'P 1'
#
loop_
_entity.id
_entity.type
_entity.pdbx_description
1 polymer ?
#
loop_
_entity_poly.entity_id
_entity_poly.type
_entity_poly.pdbx_seq_one_letter_code
_entity_poly.pdbx_strand_id
1 'polypeptide(L)'
;MNQENKDFAEIDIAKVARRLGLNPQRKNGKGYTYCPLCESKKLKNPPQGEKPHHYVLGGENKHLSCCYKCGAGHNPLSLVKVVLSCNAREAFKWLEENGFLPDESKGANPQEDLNPLKKLAKIRGWTTEAMEILGVYSKGSRVVIPMQDAAGNQTGYTERMGDNSKVPVQSGEKTKSKSVGHHGLFYPKGGISADKDVLVCEGEADVIAAISAGYKNVIGTKGAAPGRDSENYLQEIIPSGAKVVLAPDPDDAGRTWRDKFGRLLANAGCEIKFIPPKDRDLDDRLKFEDASIHELIFKAKEWTDPTEDFFDGKTFIPRRLARHIENNHKLAFGFDPEKGAGRIVEYCSGVWRPAVGLDKDAQEALGERTRPRRVTSAMETLKRDIEWIPWRKWNSNRNLINCKSGMVDPITLEVKPHSPDYFSTFQIPHEFNPDAESEVVEKFLQDVLPPDCIETAGMMLGYLLVPKLSADKFFVLEGPAGTGKTTFLNATLDSNIGLWDWWINARFCYLLYRWKSSTLQPTHTALPTWRY
;
A
#
# COMPACT_ATOMS: atom_id res chain seq x y z
N MET A 1 9.33 0.58 -33.61
CA MET A 1 7.85 0.52 -33.79
C MET A 1 7.32 -0.10 -32.50
N ASN A 2 6.74 0.71 -31.60
CA ASN A 2 6.38 0.30 -30.22
C ASN A 2 5.38 -0.87 -30.21
N GLN A 3 5.42 -1.69 -29.15
CA GLN A 3 4.55 -2.85 -28.94
C GLN A 3 3.05 -2.49 -29.04
N GLU A 4 2.65 -1.28 -28.60
CA GLU A 4 1.27 -0.75 -28.74
C GLU A 4 0.78 -0.69 -30.21
N ASN A 5 1.66 -0.51 -31.19
CA ASN A 5 1.25 -0.51 -32.60
C ASN A 5 0.99 -1.90 -33.16
N LYS A 6 1.45 -2.98 -32.50
CA LYS A 6 1.22 -4.37 -32.96
C LYS A 6 -0.19 -4.85 -32.62
N ASP A 7 -0.70 -4.54 -31.43
CA ASP A 7 -2.01 -5.03 -30.96
C ASP A 7 -3.19 -4.43 -31.73
N PHE A 8 -3.02 -3.23 -32.28
CA PHE A 8 -4.06 -2.56 -33.06
C PHE A 8 -3.83 -2.62 -34.57
N ALA A 9 -2.76 -3.29 -35.03
CA ALA A 9 -2.33 -3.28 -36.43
C ALA A 9 -3.40 -3.79 -37.41
N GLU A 10 -4.24 -4.72 -36.94
CA GLU A 10 -5.30 -5.38 -37.71
C GLU A 10 -6.63 -4.60 -37.71
N ILE A 11 -6.77 -3.60 -36.83
CA ILE A 11 -8.02 -2.83 -36.70
C ILE A 11 -8.10 -1.76 -37.79
N ASP A 12 -9.21 -1.76 -38.54
CA ASP A 12 -9.51 -0.71 -39.50
C ASP A 12 -9.97 0.56 -38.77
N ILE A 13 -9.10 1.57 -38.68
CA ILE A 13 -9.38 2.81 -37.97
C ILE A 13 -10.55 3.59 -38.58
N ALA A 14 -10.88 3.38 -39.86
CA ALA A 14 -12.04 4.01 -40.47
C ALA A 14 -13.36 3.45 -39.93
N LYS A 15 -13.39 2.17 -39.50
CA LYS A 15 -14.56 1.59 -38.82
C LYS A 15 -14.71 2.15 -37.41
N VAL A 16 -13.60 2.28 -36.69
CA VAL A 16 -13.57 2.90 -35.35
C VAL A 16 -14.07 4.34 -35.41
N ALA A 17 -13.55 5.14 -36.34
CA ALA A 17 -14.00 6.52 -36.56
C ALA A 17 -15.50 6.62 -36.87
N ARG A 18 -16.05 5.71 -37.69
CA ARG A 18 -17.48 5.67 -37.99
C ARG A 18 -18.31 5.37 -36.73
N ARG A 19 -17.86 4.43 -35.91
CA ARG A 19 -18.55 4.07 -34.66
C ARG A 19 -18.48 5.17 -33.60
N LEU A 20 -17.42 5.96 -33.60
CA LEU A 20 -17.28 7.20 -32.81
C LEU A 20 -18.12 8.38 -33.35
N GLY A 21 -18.89 8.19 -34.43
CA GLY A 21 -19.74 9.24 -35.01
C GLY A 21 -19.00 10.24 -35.88
N LEU A 22 -17.74 9.98 -36.27
CA LEU A 22 -16.97 10.89 -37.14
C LEU A 22 -17.36 10.81 -38.63
N ASN A 23 -18.32 9.96 -39.02
CA ASN A 23 -18.92 9.93 -40.37
C ASN A 23 -17.93 10.06 -41.55
N PRO A 24 -16.94 9.16 -41.68
CA PRO A 24 -15.90 9.30 -42.70
C PRO A 24 -16.42 9.10 -44.13
N GLN A 25 -15.99 9.97 -45.03
CA GLN A 25 -16.31 9.95 -46.46
C GLN A 25 -15.17 9.31 -47.26
N ARG A 26 -15.51 8.51 -48.29
CA ARG A 26 -14.51 7.88 -49.17
C ARG A 26 -14.15 8.78 -50.36
N LYS A 27 -12.85 8.93 -50.63
CA LYS A 27 -12.30 9.59 -51.82
C LYS A 27 -11.01 8.88 -52.24
N ASN A 28 -10.91 8.46 -53.50
CA ASN A 28 -9.72 7.78 -54.07
C ASN A 28 -9.20 6.61 -53.21
N GLY A 29 -10.11 5.76 -52.72
CA GLY A 29 -9.76 4.58 -51.90
C GLY A 29 -9.40 4.86 -50.44
N LYS A 30 -9.29 6.13 -50.02
CA LYS A 30 -9.00 6.53 -48.63
C LYS A 30 -10.23 7.12 -47.94
N GLY A 31 -10.31 6.96 -46.62
CA GLY A 31 -11.35 7.58 -45.78
C GLY A 31 -10.89 8.95 -45.28
N TYR A 32 -11.79 9.92 -45.27
CA TYR A 32 -11.53 11.27 -44.75
C TYR A 32 -12.63 11.69 -43.79
N THR A 33 -12.26 12.37 -42.71
CA THR A 33 -13.20 13.08 -41.83
C THR A 33 -12.61 14.41 -41.37
N TYR A 34 -13.36 15.18 -40.58
CA TYR A 34 -12.86 16.37 -39.89
C TYR A 34 -12.06 15.94 -38.66
N CYS A 35 -10.91 16.56 -38.43
CA CYS A 35 -10.04 16.19 -37.31
C CYS A 35 -10.71 16.52 -35.95
N PRO A 36 -10.76 15.58 -35.00
CA PRO A 36 -11.37 15.81 -33.69
C PRO A 36 -10.62 16.84 -32.83
N LEU A 37 -9.33 17.08 -33.10
CA LEU A 37 -8.53 18.07 -32.38
C LEU A 37 -8.67 19.48 -32.95
N CYS A 38 -8.48 19.65 -34.27
CA CYS A 38 -8.42 20.99 -34.86
C CYS A 38 -9.71 21.44 -35.55
N GLU A 39 -10.68 20.55 -35.80
CA GLU A 39 -11.95 20.87 -36.46
C GLU A 39 -13.19 20.31 -35.72
N SER A 40 -13.11 20.21 -34.39
CA SER A 40 -14.19 19.71 -33.52
C SER A 40 -15.56 20.40 -33.72
N LYS A 41 -15.56 21.70 -34.06
CA LYS A 41 -16.80 22.44 -34.37
C LYS A 41 -17.48 21.95 -35.65
N LYS A 42 -16.71 21.58 -36.68
CA LYS A 42 -17.24 21.05 -37.95
C LYS A 42 -17.74 19.60 -37.84
N LEU A 43 -17.28 18.84 -36.84
CA LEU A 43 -17.84 17.53 -36.52
C LEU A 43 -19.26 17.62 -35.98
N LYS A 44 -19.56 18.63 -35.15
CA LYS A 44 -20.90 18.85 -34.59
C LYS A 44 -21.86 19.49 -35.59
N ASN A 45 -21.37 20.45 -36.39
CA ASN A 45 -22.14 21.16 -37.41
C ASN A 45 -21.39 21.13 -38.76
N PRO A 46 -21.54 20.06 -39.57
CA PRO A 46 -20.86 19.95 -40.85
C PRO A 46 -21.39 21.01 -41.84
N PRO A 47 -20.52 21.79 -42.50
CA PRO A 47 -20.93 22.77 -43.49
C PRO A 47 -21.62 22.09 -44.68
N GLN A 48 -22.74 22.65 -45.17
CA GLN A 48 -23.43 22.12 -46.34
C GLN A 48 -22.52 22.18 -47.58
N GLY A 49 -22.25 21.02 -48.18
CA GLY A 49 -21.46 20.89 -49.41
C GLY A 49 -19.94 20.82 -49.22
N GLU A 50 -19.40 21.13 -48.04
CA GLU A 50 -17.95 21.04 -47.78
C GLU A 50 -17.56 19.61 -47.37
N LYS A 51 -16.61 19.02 -48.11
CA LYS A 51 -16.11 17.65 -47.83
C LYS A 51 -14.81 17.69 -47.02
N PRO A 52 -14.64 16.79 -46.04
CA PRO A 52 -13.38 16.64 -45.31
C PRO A 52 -12.26 16.20 -46.26
N HIS A 53 -11.08 16.81 -46.10
CA HIS A 53 -9.94 16.60 -47.01
C HIS A 53 -8.57 16.48 -46.32
N HIS A 54 -8.45 16.81 -45.02
CA HIS A 54 -7.15 16.91 -44.34
C HIS A 54 -6.90 15.82 -43.29
N TYR A 55 -7.92 15.18 -42.72
CA TYR A 55 -7.74 14.10 -41.76
C TYR A 55 -8.06 12.75 -42.40
N VAL A 56 -7.00 12.02 -42.70
CA VAL A 56 -7.03 10.76 -43.44
C VAL A 56 -7.09 9.61 -42.45
N LEU A 57 -8.00 8.68 -42.71
CA LEU A 57 -8.16 7.44 -41.96
C LEU A 57 -7.65 6.29 -42.83
N GLY A 58 -6.60 5.62 -42.35
CA GLY A 58 -5.91 4.56 -43.06
C GLY A 58 -4.94 5.07 -44.13
N GLY A 59 -4.56 4.17 -45.03
CA GLY A 59 -3.52 4.37 -46.04
C GLY A 59 -2.80 3.04 -46.29
N GLU A 60 -1.47 3.07 -46.42
CA GLU A 60 -0.64 1.86 -46.39
C GLU A 60 -0.81 1.10 -45.06
N ASN A 61 -1.01 1.83 -43.96
CA ASN A 61 -1.32 1.29 -42.64
C ASN A 61 -2.80 1.54 -42.29
N LYS A 62 -3.65 0.51 -42.37
CA LYS A 62 -5.11 0.61 -42.15
C LYS A 62 -5.52 1.00 -40.72
N HIS A 63 -4.62 0.85 -39.75
CA HIS A 63 -4.85 1.15 -38.34
C HIS A 63 -4.43 2.58 -37.92
N LEU A 64 -3.87 3.38 -38.83
CA LEU A 64 -3.40 4.73 -38.50
C LEU A 64 -4.21 5.80 -39.20
N SER A 65 -4.29 6.94 -38.55
CA SER A 65 -4.87 8.16 -39.11
C SER A 65 -3.86 9.30 -38.99
N CYS A 66 -3.98 10.30 -39.85
CA CYS A 66 -3.10 11.45 -39.87
C CYS A 66 -3.83 12.71 -40.33
N CYS A 67 -3.62 13.81 -39.62
CA CYS A 67 -4.14 15.12 -39.94
C CYS A 67 -3.07 15.98 -40.61
N TYR A 68 -3.23 16.28 -41.89
CA TYR A 68 -2.32 17.16 -42.62
C TYR A 68 -2.40 18.64 -42.21
N LYS A 69 -3.40 19.02 -41.39
CA LYS A 69 -3.57 20.40 -40.90
C LYS A 69 -2.82 20.66 -39.59
N CYS A 70 -2.92 19.74 -38.62
CA CYS A 70 -2.28 19.91 -37.30
C CYS A 70 -1.16 18.90 -37.01
N GLY A 71 -0.89 17.97 -37.92
CA GLY A 71 0.13 16.94 -37.76
C GLY A 71 -0.25 15.77 -36.84
N ALA A 72 -1.42 15.82 -36.20
CA ALA A 72 -1.85 14.78 -35.27
C ALA A 72 -2.06 13.43 -35.99
N GLY A 73 -1.44 12.38 -35.46
CA GLY A 73 -1.65 11.00 -35.88
C GLY A 73 -2.26 10.17 -34.75
N HIS A 74 -3.19 9.28 -35.09
CA HIS A 74 -3.85 8.41 -34.11
C HIS A 74 -3.90 6.96 -34.58
N ASN A 75 -3.66 6.04 -33.65
CA ASN A 75 -4.08 4.64 -33.70
C ASN A 75 -5.51 4.49 -33.10
N PRO A 76 -6.15 3.30 -33.13
CA PRO A 76 -7.52 3.14 -32.65
C PRO A 76 -7.73 3.57 -31.20
N LEU A 77 -6.81 3.21 -30.31
CA LEU A 77 -6.87 3.56 -28.88
C LEU A 77 -6.78 5.08 -28.67
N SER A 78 -5.78 5.72 -29.26
CA SER A 78 -5.58 7.17 -29.14
C SER A 78 -6.69 7.98 -29.80
N LEU A 79 -7.32 7.47 -30.86
CA LEU A 79 -8.49 8.11 -31.47
C LEU A 79 -9.70 8.10 -30.52
N VAL A 80 -9.97 6.97 -29.86
CA VAL A 80 -11.06 6.87 -28.88
C VAL A 80 -10.83 7.80 -27.69
N LYS A 81 -9.61 7.81 -27.13
CA LYS A 81 -9.23 8.72 -26.03
C LYS A 81 -9.55 10.18 -26.35
N VAL A 82 -9.17 10.61 -27.55
CA VAL A 82 -9.35 12.00 -27.99
C VAL A 82 -10.83 12.33 -28.22
N VAL A 83 -11.59 11.45 -28.86
CA VAL A 83 -13.00 11.73 -29.21
C VAL A 83 -13.90 11.67 -27.97
N LEU A 84 -13.70 10.69 -27.09
CA LEU A 84 -14.52 10.49 -25.89
C LEU A 84 -13.98 11.26 -24.67
N SER A 85 -12.82 11.91 -24.78
CA SER A 85 -12.16 12.60 -23.66
C SER A 85 -11.97 11.70 -22.44
N CYS A 86 -11.52 10.47 -22.67
CA CYS A 86 -11.41 9.41 -21.66
C CYS A 86 -9.96 8.93 -21.48
N ASN A 87 -9.70 8.22 -20.38
CA ASN A 87 -8.38 7.64 -20.13
C ASN A 87 -8.15 6.36 -20.97
N ALA A 88 -6.92 5.84 -20.96
CA ALA A 88 -6.56 4.67 -21.79
C ALA A 88 -7.36 3.40 -21.43
N ARG A 89 -7.70 3.20 -20.15
CA ARG A 89 -8.46 2.04 -19.68
C ARG A 89 -9.91 2.09 -20.20
N GLU A 90 -10.52 3.26 -20.14
CA GLU A 90 -11.86 3.51 -20.66
C GLU A 90 -11.91 3.37 -22.18
N ALA A 91 -10.90 3.90 -22.88
CA ALA A 91 -10.80 3.78 -24.33
C ALA A 91 -10.61 2.32 -24.78
N PHE A 92 -9.81 1.54 -24.05
CA PHE A 92 -9.61 0.11 -24.32
C PHE A 92 -10.92 -0.67 -24.12
N LYS A 93 -11.60 -0.45 -22.98
CA LYS A 93 -12.91 -1.05 -22.70
C LYS A 93 -13.94 -0.71 -23.77
N TRP A 94 -13.95 0.53 -24.26
CA TRP A 94 -14.85 0.94 -25.33
C TRP A 94 -14.57 0.19 -26.65
N LEU A 95 -13.30 -0.03 -27.00
CA LEU A 95 -12.94 -0.81 -28.20
C LEU A 95 -13.38 -2.27 -28.08
N GLU A 96 -13.26 -2.86 -26.89
CA GLU A 96 -13.76 -4.21 -26.58
C GLU A 96 -15.30 -4.29 -26.69
N GLU A 97 -16.02 -3.40 -25.99
CA GLU A 97 -17.50 -3.34 -25.99
C GLU A 97 -18.09 -3.09 -27.39
N ASN A 98 -17.32 -2.50 -28.30
CA ASN A 98 -17.73 -2.22 -29.68
C ASN A 98 -17.18 -3.23 -30.70
N GLY A 99 -16.58 -4.34 -30.24
CA GLY A 99 -16.13 -5.45 -31.07
C GLY A 99 -14.94 -5.12 -31.98
N PHE A 100 -14.15 -4.11 -31.62
CA PHE A 100 -12.89 -3.79 -32.32
C PHE A 100 -11.70 -4.54 -31.72
N LEU A 101 -11.83 -5.00 -30.48
CA LEU A 101 -10.91 -5.94 -29.84
C LEU A 101 -11.63 -7.28 -29.64
N PRO A 102 -10.89 -8.40 -29.59
CA PRO A 102 -11.48 -9.68 -29.27
C PRO A 102 -12.21 -9.60 -27.92
N ASP A 103 -13.44 -10.06 -27.86
CA ASP A 103 -14.20 -10.21 -26.63
C ASP A 103 -13.50 -11.27 -25.75
N GLU A 104 -12.76 -10.85 -24.72
CA GLU A 104 -12.08 -11.80 -23.82
C GLU A 104 -13.07 -12.72 -23.09
N SER A 105 -14.38 -12.40 -23.10
CA SER A 105 -15.45 -13.24 -22.55
C SER A 105 -16.06 -14.24 -23.55
N LYS A 106 -15.75 -14.14 -24.84
CA LYS A 106 -16.22 -15.07 -25.90
C LYS A 106 -15.13 -15.51 -26.88
N GLY A 107 -13.89 -15.53 -26.42
CA GLY A 107 -12.72 -15.97 -27.18
C GLY A 107 -11.99 -17.18 -26.59
N ALA A 108 -12.59 -17.92 -25.65
CA ALA A 108 -12.12 -19.25 -25.31
C ALA A 108 -12.55 -20.22 -26.41
N ASN A 109 -11.74 -20.34 -27.46
CA ASN A 109 -11.74 -21.54 -28.26
C ASN A 109 -11.24 -22.67 -27.33
N PRO A 110 -12.04 -23.72 -26.99
CA PRO A 110 -11.67 -24.72 -25.98
C PRO A 110 -10.56 -25.69 -26.43
N GLN A 111 -9.66 -25.25 -27.31
CA GLN A 111 -8.68 -26.10 -27.96
C GLN A 111 -7.42 -25.33 -28.36
N GLU A 112 -6.87 -24.56 -27.42
CA GLU A 112 -5.42 -24.39 -27.32
C GLU A 112 -5.11 -24.10 -25.86
N ASP A 113 -4.89 -25.16 -25.09
CA ASP A 113 -4.44 -25.08 -23.70
C ASP A 113 -3.00 -24.53 -23.72
N LEU A 114 -2.88 -23.20 -23.83
CA LEU A 114 -1.59 -22.52 -23.82
C LEU A 114 -0.90 -22.91 -22.53
N ASN A 115 0.25 -23.57 -22.69
CA ASN A 115 1.18 -23.89 -21.61
C ASN A 115 1.20 -22.71 -20.59
N PRO A 116 0.99 -22.97 -19.27
CA PRO A 116 0.93 -21.96 -18.21
C PRO A 116 2.03 -20.89 -18.31
N LEU A 117 3.23 -21.29 -18.73
CA LEU A 117 4.37 -20.40 -18.97
C LEU A 117 4.07 -19.38 -20.06
N LYS A 118 3.59 -19.82 -21.24
CA LYS A 118 3.24 -18.94 -22.36
C LYS A 118 2.07 -18.01 -21.99
N LYS A 119 1.11 -18.52 -21.21
CA LYS A 119 -0.02 -17.74 -20.70
C LYS A 119 0.47 -16.61 -19.79
N LEU A 120 1.33 -16.92 -18.81
CA LEU A 120 1.87 -15.93 -17.89
C LEU A 120 2.75 -14.91 -18.62
N ALA A 121 3.61 -15.37 -19.54
CA ALA A 121 4.46 -14.52 -20.36
C ALA A 121 3.63 -13.47 -21.10
N LYS A 122 2.55 -13.89 -21.77
CA LYS A 122 1.63 -12.98 -22.48
C LYS A 122 1.01 -11.95 -21.54
N ILE A 123 0.50 -12.38 -20.36
CA ILE A 123 -0.16 -11.47 -19.40
C ILE A 123 0.83 -10.45 -18.83
N ARG A 124 2.06 -10.87 -18.51
CA ARG A 124 3.07 -9.98 -17.92
C ARG A 124 3.87 -9.19 -18.97
N GLY A 125 3.77 -9.52 -20.24
CA GLY A 125 4.58 -8.88 -21.30
C GLY A 125 6.03 -9.39 -21.33
N TRP A 126 6.27 -10.59 -20.79
CA TRP A 126 7.58 -11.23 -20.79
C TRP A 126 7.79 -12.04 -22.07
N THR A 127 9.05 -12.26 -22.43
CA THR A 127 9.41 -13.16 -23.54
C THR A 127 9.63 -14.58 -23.04
N THR A 128 9.26 -15.58 -23.85
CA THR A 128 9.50 -16.99 -23.51
C THR A 128 10.98 -17.31 -23.46
N GLU A 129 11.79 -16.63 -24.28
CA GLU A 129 13.25 -16.74 -24.30
C GLU A 129 13.85 -16.27 -22.97
N ALA A 130 13.32 -15.19 -22.36
CA ALA A 130 13.77 -14.72 -21.06
C ALA A 130 13.49 -15.75 -19.96
N MET A 131 12.31 -16.37 -20.01
CA MET A 131 11.91 -17.42 -19.07
C MET A 131 12.79 -18.68 -19.24
N GLU A 132 13.09 -19.07 -20.48
CA GLU A 132 14.00 -20.19 -20.79
C GLU A 132 15.42 -19.93 -20.30
N ILE A 133 15.95 -18.71 -20.48
CA ILE A 133 17.27 -18.29 -19.98
C ILE A 133 17.37 -18.47 -18.46
N LEU A 134 16.31 -18.19 -17.71
CA LEU A 134 16.25 -18.42 -16.26
C LEU A 134 15.93 -19.86 -15.87
N GLY A 135 15.64 -20.74 -16.85
CA GLY A 135 15.25 -22.11 -16.59
C GLY A 135 13.85 -22.28 -16.02
N VAL A 136 12.96 -21.32 -16.27
CA VAL A 136 11.57 -21.37 -15.85
C VAL A 136 10.85 -22.52 -16.56
N TYR A 137 10.00 -23.24 -15.84
CA TYR A 137 9.23 -24.36 -16.37
C TYR A 137 7.82 -24.40 -15.80
N SER A 138 6.93 -25.18 -16.42
CA SER A 138 5.55 -25.36 -15.95
C SER A 138 5.40 -26.62 -15.12
N LYS A 139 4.58 -26.55 -14.07
CA LYS A 139 4.18 -27.70 -13.23
C LYS A 139 2.68 -27.62 -12.94
N GLY A 140 1.88 -28.42 -13.63
CA GLY A 140 0.41 -28.30 -13.58
C GLY A 140 -0.02 -26.93 -14.10
N SER A 141 -0.82 -26.19 -13.33
CA SER A 141 -1.24 -24.81 -13.65
C SER A 141 -0.23 -23.73 -13.20
N ARG A 142 0.90 -24.13 -12.64
CA ARG A 142 1.92 -23.21 -12.09
C ARG A 142 3.09 -23.02 -13.03
N VAL A 143 3.69 -21.84 -12.94
CA VAL A 143 4.98 -21.48 -13.52
C VAL A 143 6.00 -21.43 -12.39
N VAL A 144 7.09 -22.19 -12.52
CA VAL A 144 8.12 -22.37 -11.51
C VAL A 144 9.40 -21.69 -11.96
N ILE A 145 9.86 -20.73 -11.19
CA ILE A 145 11.08 -19.96 -11.41
C ILE A 145 12.16 -20.44 -10.44
N PRO A 146 13.21 -21.15 -10.89
CA PRO A 146 14.22 -21.72 -10.00
C PRO A 146 15.12 -20.64 -9.39
N MET A 147 15.51 -20.84 -8.13
CA MET A 147 16.57 -20.11 -7.45
C MET A 147 17.85 -20.95 -7.47
N GLN A 148 19.00 -20.29 -7.59
CA GLN A 148 20.31 -20.93 -7.70
C GLN A 148 21.28 -20.41 -6.63
N ASP A 149 22.24 -21.24 -6.22
CA ASP A 149 23.45 -20.82 -5.47
C ASP A 149 24.48 -20.18 -6.42
N ALA A 150 25.64 -19.74 -5.91
CA ALA A 150 26.69 -19.15 -6.75
C ALA A 150 27.28 -20.10 -7.80
N ALA A 151 27.20 -21.43 -7.59
CA ALA A 151 27.70 -22.44 -8.51
C ALA A 151 26.66 -22.83 -9.59
N GLY A 152 25.44 -22.27 -9.55
CA GLY A 152 24.36 -22.60 -10.47
C GLY A 152 23.53 -23.82 -10.07
N ASN A 153 23.72 -24.37 -8.87
CA ASN A 153 22.88 -25.45 -8.38
C ASN A 153 21.56 -24.90 -7.87
N GLN A 154 20.46 -25.60 -8.13
CA GLN A 154 19.15 -25.17 -7.69
C GLN A 154 18.99 -25.34 -6.17
N THR A 155 18.70 -24.25 -5.45
CA THR A 155 18.48 -24.27 -3.98
C THR A 155 17.00 -24.26 -3.59
N GLY A 156 16.16 -23.71 -4.47
CA GLY A 156 14.72 -23.57 -4.27
C GLY A 156 14.05 -23.04 -5.53
N TYR A 157 12.82 -22.54 -5.40
CA TYR A 157 12.08 -21.92 -6.50
C TYR A 157 10.96 -21.00 -5.99
N THR A 158 10.50 -20.11 -6.86
CA THR A 158 9.27 -19.33 -6.70
C THR A 158 8.22 -19.81 -7.70
N GLU A 159 6.98 -20.00 -7.25
CA GLU A 159 5.86 -20.39 -8.10
C GLU A 159 4.87 -19.23 -8.28
N ARG A 160 4.32 -19.12 -9.49
CA ARG A 160 3.19 -18.26 -9.86
C ARG A 160 2.12 -19.07 -10.57
N MET A 161 0.87 -18.60 -10.55
CA MET A 161 -0.17 -19.20 -11.40
C MET A 161 0.02 -18.77 -12.86
N GLY A 162 -0.17 -19.70 -13.80
CA GLY A 162 -0.04 -19.39 -15.24
C GLY A 162 -1.06 -18.38 -15.75
N ASP A 163 -2.20 -18.23 -15.07
CA ASP A 163 -3.21 -17.22 -15.33
C ASP A 163 -2.98 -15.90 -14.58
N ASN A 164 -1.83 -15.75 -13.90
CA ASN A 164 -1.45 -14.62 -13.07
C ASN A 164 -2.38 -14.36 -11.87
N SER A 165 -3.23 -15.34 -11.51
CA SER A 165 -4.01 -15.30 -10.27
C SER A 165 -3.12 -15.53 -9.04
N LYS A 166 -3.63 -15.18 -7.85
CA LYS A 166 -2.88 -15.36 -6.61
C LYS A 166 -2.72 -16.84 -6.26
N VAL A 167 -1.54 -17.22 -5.80
CA VAL A 167 -1.21 -18.56 -5.32
C VAL A 167 -1.78 -18.74 -3.89
N PRO A 168 -2.52 -19.82 -3.61
CA PRO A 168 -2.94 -20.13 -2.25
C PRO A 168 -1.76 -20.63 -1.40
N VAL A 169 -1.64 -20.11 -0.17
CA VAL A 169 -0.64 -20.54 0.81
C VAL A 169 -1.28 -21.30 1.98
N GLN A 170 -0.48 -22.04 2.76
CA GLN A 170 -0.97 -22.93 3.82
C GLN A 170 -1.73 -22.20 4.94
N SER A 171 -1.49 -20.90 5.13
CA SER A 171 -2.23 -20.06 6.08
C SER A 171 -3.66 -19.71 5.65
N GLY A 172 -4.08 -20.12 4.44
CA GLY A 172 -5.37 -19.73 3.85
C GLY A 172 -5.34 -18.37 3.13
N GLU A 173 -4.27 -17.60 3.29
CA GLU A 173 -4.03 -16.37 2.54
C GLU A 173 -3.72 -16.65 1.05
N LYS A 174 -3.81 -15.60 0.23
CA LYS A 174 -3.50 -15.66 -1.20
C LYS A 174 -2.41 -14.63 -1.52
N THR A 175 -1.29 -15.07 -2.07
CA THR A 175 -0.12 -14.23 -2.38
C THR A 175 0.12 -14.17 -3.90
N LYS A 176 0.84 -13.16 -4.39
CA LYS A 176 1.16 -13.06 -5.84
C LYS A 176 2.07 -14.19 -6.32
N SER A 177 3.00 -14.62 -5.46
CA SER A 177 3.91 -15.74 -5.70
C SER A 177 4.17 -16.50 -4.39
N LYS A 178 4.69 -17.72 -4.48
CA LYS A 178 5.04 -18.55 -3.33
C LYS A 178 6.42 -19.18 -3.55
N SER A 179 7.35 -18.94 -2.64
CA SER A 179 8.66 -19.60 -2.68
C SER A 179 8.71 -20.87 -1.85
N VAL A 180 9.49 -21.85 -2.32
CA VAL A 180 9.72 -23.15 -1.68
C VAL A 180 11.21 -23.47 -1.75
N GLY A 181 11.75 -24.12 -0.71
CA GLY A 181 13.17 -24.49 -0.63
C GLY A 181 14.04 -23.46 0.08
N HIS A 182 15.36 -23.63 -0.04
CA HIS A 182 16.36 -22.75 0.56
C HIS A 182 16.46 -21.41 -0.18
N HIS A 183 17.07 -20.42 0.47
CA HIS A 183 17.33 -19.12 -0.14
C HIS A 183 18.33 -19.24 -1.31
N GLY A 184 18.20 -18.36 -2.30
CA GLY A 184 19.04 -18.36 -3.50
C GLY A 184 18.80 -17.10 -4.32
N LEU A 185 19.30 -17.08 -5.56
CA LEU A 185 19.21 -15.95 -6.48
C LEU A 185 18.57 -16.35 -7.82
N PHE A 186 17.95 -15.38 -8.50
CA PHE A 186 17.40 -15.53 -9.85
C PHE A 186 18.37 -14.92 -10.87
N TYR A 187 19.07 -15.72 -11.65
CA TYR A 187 19.97 -15.21 -12.68
C TYR A 187 20.08 -16.20 -13.86
N PRO A 188 20.52 -15.75 -15.05
CA PRO A 188 20.62 -16.60 -16.24
C PRO A 188 21.37 -17.91 -16.02
N LYS A 189 20.86 -19.01 -16.59
CA LYS A 189 21.61 -20.26 -16.75
C LYS A 189 22.87 -19.98 -17.56
N GLY A 190 24.02 -20.27 -16.98
CA GLY A 190 25.34 -19.93 -17.53
C GLY A 190 26.03 -18.74 -16.84
N GLY A 191 25.39 -18.11 -15.85
CA GLY A 191 25.99 -17.06 -15.04
C GLY A 191 25.84 -15.66 -15.63
N ILE A 192 26.56 -14.72 -15.01
CA ILE A 192 26.66 -13.33 -15.46
C ILE A 192 28.02 -13.07 -16.12
N SER A 193 28.09 -12.04 -16.96
CA SER A 193 29.33 -11.61 -17.60
C SER A 193 30.05 -10.62 -16.69
N ALA A 194 31.30 -10.94 -16.34
CA ALA A 194 32.14 -10.11 -15.47
C ALA A 194 32.49 -8.73 -16.07
N ASP A 195 32.51 -8.62 -17.41
CA ASP A 195 32.89 -7.38 -18.12
C ASP A 195 31.72 -6.41 -18.35
N LYS A 196 30.54 -6.71 -17.81
CA LYS A 196 29.33 -5.91 -18.00
C LYS A 196 28.76 -5.44 -16.67
N ASP A 197 28.14 -4.26 -16.69
CA ASP A 197 27.39 -3.73 -15.55
C ASP A 197 26.31 -4.75 -15.12
N VAL A 198 26.16 -4.96 -13.82
CA VAL A 198 25.21 -5.94 -13.26
C VAL A 198 23.97 -5.19 -12.77
N LEU A 199 22.79 -5.61 -13.22
CA LEU A 199 21.52 -5.15 -12.67
C LEU A 199 21.11 -6.09 -11.53
N VAL A 200 20.80 -5.55 -10.35
CA VAL A 200 20.30 -6.34 -9.22
C VAL A 200 18.87 -5.88 -8.91
N CYS A 201 17.93 -6.81 -8.89
CA CYS A 201 16.51 -6.55 -8.64
C CYS A 201 16.02 -7.20 -7.34
N GLU A 202 14.98 -6.64 -6.75
CA GLU A 202 14.40 -7.16 -5.51
C GLU A 202 13.70 -8.52 -5.70
N GLY A 203 12.99 -8.73 -6.81
CA GLY A 203 12.18 -9.93 -7.06
C GLY A 203 12.38 -10.59 -8.42
N GLU A 204 11.78 -11.77 -8.60
CA GLU A 204 11.93 -12.59 -9.81
C GLU A 204 11.29 -11.97 -11.06
N ALA A 205 10.19 -11.23 -10.86
CA ALA A 205 9.43 -10.61 -11.93
C ALA A 205 10.26 -9.55 -12.68
N ASP A 206 10.98 -8.72 -11.93
CA ASP A 206 11.85 -7.68 -12.46
C ASP A 206 13.03 -8.26 -13.25
N VAL A 207 13.56 -9.41 -12.83
CA VAL A 207 14.60 -10.13 -13.57
C VAL A 207 14.07 -10.60 -14.93
N ILE A 208 12.91 -11.26 -14.95
CA ILE A 208 12.32 -11.74 -16.20
C ILE A 208 12.01 -10.57 -17.12
N ALA A 209 11.47 -9.47 -16.58
CA ALA A 209 11.18 -8.25 -17.33
C ALA A 209 12.45 -7.61 -17.91
N ALA A 210 13.53 -7.51 -17.12
CA ALA A 210 14.82 -6.99 -17.59
C ALA A 210 15.41 -7.82 -18.73
N ILE A 211 15.39 -9.16 -18.62
CA ILE A 211 15.86 -10.06 -19.69
C ILE A 211 14.96 -9.93 -20.92
N SER A 212 13.64 -9.83 -20.73
CA SER A 212 12.66 -9.62 -21.81
C SER A 212 12.91 -8.30 -22.54
N ALA A 213 13.36 -7.27 -21.84
CA ALA A 213 13.78 -5.98 -22.39
C ALA A 213 15.20 -5.98 -22.98
N GLY A 214 15.89 -7.14 -22.99
CA GLY A 214 17.20 -7.32 -23.61
C GLY A 214 18.39 -7.19 -22.65
N TYR A 215 18.17 -6.94 -21.36
CA TYR A 215 19.24 -6.83 -20.37
C TYR A 215 19.49 -8.15 -19.65
N LYS A 216 20.45 -8.94 -20.15
CA LYS A 216 20.73 -10.29 -19.64
C LYS A 216 21.60 -10.32 -18.38
N ASN A 217 22.40 -9.29 -18.10
CA ASN A 217 23.34 -9.29 -16.99
C ASN A 217 22.64 -8.89 -15.67
N VAL A 218 21.66 -9.69 -15.26
CA VAL A 218 20.74 -9.36 -14.16
C VAL A 218 20.65 -10.48 -13.14
N ILE A 219 20.55 -10.10 -11.87
CA ILE A 219 20.38 -10.97 -10.71
C ILE A 219 19.18 -10.48 -9.91
N GLY A 220 18.31 -11.38 -9.46
CA GLY A 220 17.21 -11.06 -8.56
C GLY A 220 17.36 -11.73 -7.21
N THR A 221 16.95 -11.03 -6.16
CA THR A 221 16.79 -11.61 -4.83
C THR A 221 15.38 -12.20 -4.65
N LYS A 222 15.14 -12.88 -3.53
CA LYS A 222 13.81 -13.34 -3.10
C LYS A 222 13.11 -12.27 -2.27
N GLY A 223 12.72 -11.17 -2.92
CA GLY A 223 12.11 -10.00 -2.27
C GLY A 223 13.10 -9.19 -1.42
N ALA A 224 12.61 -8.18 -0.69
CA ALA A 224 13.39 -7.30 0.17
C ALA A 224 14.24 -7.99 1.26
N ALA A 225 13.91 -9.23 1.64
CA ALA A 225 14.56 -9.96 2.74
C ALA A 225 15.03 -11.37 2.32
N PRO A 226 16.02 -11.48 1.43
CA PRO A 226 16.36 -12.74 0.77
C PRO A 226 17.20 -13.72 1.60
N GLY A 227 17.49 -13.42 2.88
CA GLY A 227 18.29 -14.29 3.76
C GLY A 227 19.80 -14.18 3.51
N ARG A 228 20.59 -14.71 4.46
CA ARG A 228 22.06 -14.55 4.49
C ARG A 228 22.79 -15.28 3.37
N ASP A 229 22.29 -16.45 2.96
CA ASP A 229 22.90 -17.22 1.87
C ASP A 229 22.86 -16.44 0.55
N SER A 230 21.75 -15.77 0.24
CA SER A 230 21.64 -14.92 -0.95
C SER A 230 22.62 -13.73 -0.92
N GLU A 231 22.93 -13.18 0.25
CA GLU A 231 23.94 -12.13 0.40
C GLU A 231 25.35 -12.66 0.05
N ASN A 232 25.71 -13.84 0.55
CA ASN A 232 26.99 -14.48 0.26
C ASN A 232 27.11 -14.82 -1.23
N TYR A 233 26.09 -15.47 -1.80
CA TYR A 233 26.09 -15.83 -3.22
C TYR A 233 26.24 -14.60 -4.13
N LEU A 234 25.62 -13.48 -3.75
CA LEU A 234 25.68 -12.26 -4.54
C LEU A 234 27.10 -11.66 -4.54
N GLN A 235 27.83 -11.74 -3.42
CA GLN A 235 29.25 -11.38 -3.35
C GLN A 235 30.18 -12.35 -4.06
N GLU A 236 29.84 -13.64 -4.13
CA GLU A 236 30.60 -14.66 -4.87
C GLU A 236 30.44 -14.50 -6.39
N ILE A 237 29.23 -14.15 -6.84
CA ILE A 237 28.90 -14.01 -8.26
C ILE A 237 29.40 -12.68 -8.84
N ILE A 238 29.24 -11.57 -8.11
CA ILE A 238 29.59 -10.23 -8.60
C ILE A 238 31.08 -9.96 -8.32
N PRO A 239 31.92 -9.76 -9.35
CA PRO A 239 33.34 -9.53 -9.14
C PRO A 239 33.60 -8.16 -8.51
N SER A 240 34.67 -8.07 -7.72
CA SER A 240 35.14 -6.80 -7.17
C SER A 240 35.46 -5.81 -8.30
N GLY A 241 35.11 -4.54 -8.10
CA GLY A 241 35.25 -3.49 -9.12
C GLY A 241 34.13 -3.45 -10.16
N ALA A 242 33.14 -4.36 -10.11
CA ALA A 242 31.98 -4.30 -10.99
C ALA A 242 31.16 -3.03 -10.76
N LYS A 243 30.51 -2.56 -11.83
CA LYS A 243 29.46 -1.54 -11.75
C LYS A 243 28.13 -2.24 -11.52
N VAL A 244 27.45 -1.89 -10.44
CA VAL A 244 26.18 -2.50 -10.06
C VAL A 244 25.10 -1.45 -10.03
N VAL A 245 23.97 -1.76 -10.67
CA VAL A 245 22.76 -0.93 -10.66
C VAL A 245 21.68 -1.67 -9.86
N LEU A 246 21.23 -1.09 -8.76
CA LEU A 246 20.14 -1.62 -7.94
C LEU A 246 18.79 -1.13 -8.46
N ALA A 247 17.80 -2.02 -8.53
CA ALA A 247 16.43 -1.70 -8.88
C ALA A 247 15.49 -2.02 -7.69
N PRO A 248 15.34 -1.08 -6.74
CA PRO A 248 14.46 -1.28 -5.58
C PRO A 248 12.99 -1.06 -5.92
N ASP A 249 12.11 -1.74 -5.19
CA ASP A 249 10.67 -1.50 -5.24
C ASP A 249 10.30 -0.14 -4.64
N PRO A 250 9.15 0.45 -5.05
CA PRO A 250 8.73 1.79 -4.66
C PRO A 250 8.12 1.88 -3.25
N ASP A 251 8.69 1.17 -2.28
CA ASP A 251 8.24 1.16 -0.90
C ASP A 251 9.41 1.25 0.10
N ASP A 252 9.09 1.16 1.38
CA ASP A 252 10.07 1.29 2.47
C ASP A 252 10.97 0.06 2.57
N ALA A 253 10.45 -1.12 2.20
CA ALA A 253 11.20 -2.36 2.16
C ALA A 253 12.24 -2.32 1.04
N GLY A 254 11.88 -1.82 -0.14
CA GLY A 254 12.78 -1.60 -1.27
C GLY A 254 13.86 -0.56 -1.00
N ARG A 255 13.54 0.52 -0.26
CA ARG A 255 14.58 1.47 0.21
C ARG A 255 15.58 0.80 1.15
N THR A 256 15.09 0.02 2.11
CA THR A 256 15.93 -0.72 3.06
C THR A 256 16.79 -1.76 2.35
N TRP A 257 16.21 -2.48 1.40
CA TRP A 257 16.90 -3.45 0.54
C TRP A 257 18.01 -2.77 -0.26
N ARG A 258 17.73 -1.64 -0.92
CA ARG A 258 18.72 -0.84 -1.67
C ARG A 258 19.92 -0.51 -0.79
N ASP A 259 19.69 0.03 0.39
CA ASP A 259 20.79 0.50 1.25
C ASP A 259 21.57 -0.65 1.87
N LYS A 260 20.93 -1.79 2.13
CA LYS A 260 21.61 -3.00 2.56
C LYS A 260 22.53 -3.56 1.48
N PHE A 261 22.01 -3.77 0.26
CA PHE A 261 22.79 -4.34 -0.84
C PHE A 261 23.81 -3.34 -1.40
N GLY A 262 23.51 -2.04 -1.37
CA GLY A 262 24.47 -0.99 -1.69
C GLY A 262 25.69 -1.05 -0.78
N ARG A 263 25.48 -1.16 0.54
CA ARG A 263 26.59 -1.35 1.51
C ARG A 263 27.35 -2.65 1.27
N LEU A 264 26.62 -3.76 1.13
CA LEU A 264 27.20 -5.10 0.94
C LEU A 264 28.17 -5.15 -0.25
N LEU A 265 27.77 -4.57 -1.39
CA LEU A 265 28.53 -4.58 -2.63
C LEU A 265 29.60 -3.49 -2.70
N ALA A 266 29.33 -2.30 -2.13
CA ALA A 266 30.35 -1.26 -2.01
C ALA A 266 31.54 -1.75 -1.16
N ASN A 267 31.26 -2.47 -0.06
CA ASN A 267 32.28 -3.10 0.76
C ASN A 267 33.08 -4.19 0.01
N ALA A 268 32.46 -4.83 -1.00
CA ALA A 268 33.13 -5.75 -1.91
C ALA A 268 33.92 -5.03 -3.04
N GLY A 269 33.95 -3.69 -3.04
CA GLY A 269 34.70 -2.86 -3.98
C GLY A 269 33.94 -2.52 -5.27
N CYS A 270 32.61 -2.67 -5.30
CA CYS A 270 31.79 -2.33 -6.47
C CYS A 270 31.40 -0.83 -6.52
N GLU A 271 31.21 -0.28 -7.71
CA GLU A 271 30.58 1.04 -7.93
C GLU A 271 29.06 0.87 -7.96
N ILE A 272 28.32 1.56 -7.09
CA ILE A 272 26.88 1.35 -6.91
C ILE A 272 26.08 2.52 -7.44
N LYS A 273 25.12 2.21 -8.32
CA LYS A 273 24.03 3.10 -8.71
C LYS A 273 22.70 2.46 -8.38
N PHE A 274 21.63 3.24 -8.41
CA PHE A 274 20.28 2.70 -8.32
C PHE A 274 19.32 3.42 -9.26
N ILE A 275 18.36 2.67 -9.78
CA ILE A 275 17.23 3.23 -10.52
C ILE A 275 16.30 3.87 -9.48
N PRO A 276 16.04 5.19 -9.54
CA PRO A 276 15.14 5.82 -8.58
C PRO A 276 13.76 5.16 -8.61
N PRO A 277 13.22 4.75 -7.45
CA PRO A 277 11.85 4.25 -7.39
C PRO A 277 10.87 5.37 -7.76
N LYS A 278 9.76 4.99 -8.40
CA LYS A 278 8.63 5.87 -8.69
C LYS A 278 7.37 5.31 -8.03
N ASP A 279 6.25 5.22 -8.73
CA ASP A 279 4.97 4.65 -8.30
C ASP A 279 4.82 3.16 -8.66
N ARG A 280 5.81 2.56 -9.34
CA ARG A 280 5.78 1.19 -9.88
C ARG A 280 7.12 0.47 -9.74
N ASP A 281 7.07 -0.86 -9.63
CA ASP A 281 8.22 -1.77 -9.69
C ASP A 281 8.85 -1.82 -11.10
N LEU A 282 10.00 -2.48 -11.27
CA LEU A 282 10.71 -2.48 -12.55
C LEU A 282 9.92 -3.22 -13.65
N ASP A 283 9.29 -4.34 -13.32
CA ASP A 283 8.44 -5.11 -14.26
C ASP A 283 7.30 -4.24 -14.82
N ASP A 284 6.52 -3.59 -13.96
CA ASP A 284 5.43 -2.73 -14.39
C ASP A 284 5.97 -1.47 -15.11
N ARG A 285 7.15 -0.95 -14.75
CA ARG A 285 7.76 0.17 -15.49
C ARG A 285 8.15 -0.22 -16.91
N LEU A 286 8.80 -1.38 -17.10
CA LEU A 286 9.16 -1.85 -18.44
C LEU A 286 7.95 -2.22 -19.28
N LYS A 287 6.82 -2.54 -18.64
CA LYS A 287 5.56 -2.83 -19.32
C LYS A 287 4.77 -1.57 -19.70
N PHE A 288 4.72 -0.57 -18.82
CA PHE A 288 3.78 0.55 -18.94
C PHE A 288 4.42 1.92 -19.14
N GLU A 289 5.70 2.11 -18.79
CA GLU A 289 6.45 3.32 -19.13
C GLU A 289 7.07 3.17 -20.53
N ASP A 290 7.07 4.23 -21.34
CA ASP A 290 7.79 4.27 -22.64
C ASP A 290 9.31 4.46 -22.42
N ALA A 291 9.88 3.80 -21.41
CA ALA A 291 11.28 3.90 -21.02
C ALA A 291 11.96 2.55 -21.18
N SER A 292 13.01 2.50 -22.00
CA SER A 292 13.80 1.28 -22.17
C SER A 292 14.64 0.97 -20.93
N ILE A 293 14.96 -0.30 -20.69
CA ILE A 293 15.86 -0.71 -19.59
C ILE A 293 17.22 0.00 -19.64
N HIS A 294 17.76 0.22 -20.84
CA HIS A 294 19.02 0.95 -21.04
C HIS A 294 18.93 2.41 -20.64
N GLU A 295 17.79 3.07 -20.89
CA GLU A 295 17.55 4.44 -20.46
C GLU A 295 17.41 4.54 -18.95
N LEU A 296 16.73 3.58 -18.31
CA LEU A 296 16.60 3.53 -16.85
C LEU A 296 17.95 3.35 -16.17
N ILE A 297 18.80 2.47 -16.70
CA ILE A 297 20.17 2.26 -16.24
C ILE A 297 21.03 3.50 -16.46
N PHE A 298 20.95 4.14 -17.65
CA PHE A 298 21.68 5.36 -17.94
C PHE A 298 21.30 6.52 -17.00
N LYS A 299 20.03 6.60 -16.59
CA LYS A 299 19.51 7.59 -15.64
C LYS A 299 19.65 7.18 -14.16
N ALA A 300 20.28 6.05 -13.87
CA ALA A 300 20.49 5.61 -12.49
C ALA A 300 21.34 6.63 -11.72
N LYS A 301 21.01 6.83 -10.44
CA LYS A 301 21.73 7.75 -9.56
C LYS A 301 22.84 7.02 -8.83
N GLU A 302 23.96 7.71 -8.58
CA GLU A 302 24.98 7.22 -7.66
C GLU A 302 24.35 6.92 -6.30
N TRP A 303 24.70 5.77 -5.73
CA TRP A 303 24.33 5.43 -4.38
C TRP A 303 25.45 5.85 -3.42
N THR A 304 25.07 6.54 -2.35
CA THR A 304 25.95 6.85 -1.22
C THR A 304 25.35 6.19 0.02
N ASP A 305 26.18 5.61 0.88
CA ASP A 305 25.71 5.02 2.13
C ASP A 305 24.96 6.08 2.96
N PRO A 306 23.64 5.92 3.19
CA PRO A 306 22.89 6.87 4.00
C PRO A 306 23.42 6.98 5.42
N THR A 307 24.21 6.02 5.91
CA THR A 307 24.85 6.17 7.22
C THR A 307 25.82 7.34 7.25
N GLU A 308 26.46 7.69 6.13
CA GLU A 308 27.40 8.81 6.07
C GLU A 308 26.72 10.15 6.35
N ASP A 309 25.41 10.27 6.11
CA ASP A 309 24.66 11.46 6.49
C ASP A 309 24.73 11.71 7.99
N PHE A 310 24.91 10.69 8.82
CA PHE A 310 25.03 10.83 10.27
C PHE A 310 26.44 11.24 10.73
N PHE A 311 27.39 11.39 9.81
CA PHE A 311 28.78 11.71 10.11
C PHE A 311 29.25 12.98 9.40
N ASP A 312 30.23 13.64 10.01
CA ASP A 312 31.07 14.64 9.36
C ASP A 312 32.49 14.07 9.30
N GLY A 313 32.84 13.51 8.14
CA GLY A 313 34.00 12.63 8.01
C GLY A 313 33.89 11.41 8.92
N LYS A 314 34.79 11.31 9.92
CA LYS A 314 34.77 10.20 10.90
C LYS A 314 33.95 10.53 12.17
N THR A 315 33.51 11.77 12.32
CA THR A 315 32.85 12.26 13.53
C THR A 315 31.36 11.97 13.45
N PHE A 316 30.82 11.22 14.42
CA PHE A 316 29.38 10.99 14.51
C PHE A 316 28.66 12.27 14.97
N ILE A 317 27.57 12.62 14.31
CA ILE A 317 26.73 13.78 14.60
C ILE A 317 25.37 13.29 15.14
N PRO A 318 25.20 13.18 16.48
CA PRO A 318 23.99 12.60 17.08
C PRO A 318 22.68 13.25 16.61
N ARG A 319 22.72 14.57 16.40
CA ARG A 319 21.56 15.35 15.94
C ARG A 319 21.03 14.93 14.58
N ARG A 320 21.89 14.47 13.67
CA ARG A 320 21.46 14.04 12.34
C ARG A 320 20.70 12.71 12.40
N LEU A 321 21.18 11.77 13.22
CA LEU A 321 20.43 10.53 13.49
C LEU A 321 19.14 10.80 14.26
N ALA A 322 19.17 11.68 15.28
CA ALA A 322 17.97 12.08 16.00
C ALA A 322 16.90 12.67 15.05
N ARG A 323 17.30 13.57 14.15
CA ARG A 323 16.40 14.13 13.13
C ARG A 323 15.86 13.08 12.16
N HIS A 324 16.68 12.09 11.78
CA HIS A 324 16.21 10.98 10.96
C HIS A 324 15.08 10.21 11.64
N ILE A 325 15.23 9.90 12.94
CA ILE A 325 14.18 9.26 13.74
C ILE A 325 12.97 10.17 13.85
N GLU A 326 13.15 11.45 14.20
CA GLU A 326 12.04 12.41 14.30
C GLU A 326 11.24 12.54 13.00
N ASN A 327 11.89 12.52 11.84
CA ASN A 327 11.22 12.64 10.55
C ASN A 327 10.36 11.40 10.20
N ASN A 328 10.68 10.23 10.76
CA ASN A 328 9.98 8.98 10.49
C ASN A 328 8.82 8.73 11.47
N HIS A 329 8.76 9.48 12.58
CA HIS A 329 7.80 9.25 13.66
C HIS A 329 7.09 10.54 14.07
N LYS A 330 5.80 10.47 14.43
CA LYS A 330 5.10 11.61 15.01
C LYS A 330 5.33 11.64 16.53
N LEU A 331 6.42 12.29 16.96
CA LEU A 331 6.87 12.29 18.35
C LEU A 331 6.50 13.56 19.13
N ALA A 332 6.42 13.41 20.45
CA ALA A 332 6.36 14.51 21.41
C ALA A 332 7.01 14.09 22.73
N PHE A 333 7.43 15.06 23.55
CA PHE A 333 7.84 14.80 24.92
C PHE A 333 6.70 15.10 25.88
N GLY A 334 6.19 14.06 26.54
CA GLY A 334 5.08 14.12 27.48
C GLY A 334 5.51 13.82 28.91
N PHE A 335 4.84 14.44 29.88
CA PHE A 335 5.00 14.10 31.30
C PHE A 335 4.19 12.84 31.61
N ASP A 336 4.82 11.89 32.29
CA ASP A 336 4.13 10.74 32.83
C ASP A 336 3.86 10.96 34.33
N PRO A 337 2.58 11.14 34.72
CA PRO A 337 2.21 11.42 36.10
C PRO A 337 2.39 10.23 37.04
N GLU A 338 2.46 8.99 36.54
CA GLU A 338 2.60 7.81 37.40
C GLU A 338 4.03 7.64 37.91
N LYS A 339 5.03 8.03 37.11
CA LYS A 339 6.46 7.91 37.47
C LYS A 339 7.13 9.23 37.79
N GLY A 340 6.42 10.36 37.67
CA GLY A 340 6.96 11.71 37.90
C GLY A 340 8.07 12.12 36.93
N ALA A 341 8.23 11.41 35.81
CA ALA A 341 9.30 11.61 34.83
C ALA A 341 8.71 11.86 33.44
N GLY A 342 9.42 12.64 32.62
CA GLY A 342 9.03 12.83 31.21
C GLY A 342 9.54 11.70 30.32
N ARG A 343 8.74 11.32 29.31
CA ARG A 343 9.07 10.28 28.33
C ARG A 343 8.74 10.75 26.90
N ILE A 344 9.39 10.12 25.92
CA ILE A 344 9.03 10.28 24.50
C ILE A 344 7.75 9.48 24.27
N VAL A 345 6.78 10.13 23.62
CA VAL A 345 5.53 9.51 23.18
C VAL A 345 5.40 9.65 21.67
N GLU A 346 4.72 8.68 21.06
CA GLU A 346 4.47 8.60 19.63
C GLU A 346 2.98 8.57 19.37
N TYR A 347 2.54 9.30 18.35
CA TYR A 347 1.19 9.23 17.84
C TYR A 347 1.10 8.18 16.74
N CYS A 348 0.36 7.10 17.02
CA CYS A 348 0.11 6.04 16.06
C CYS A 348 -1.31 5.49 16.27
N SER A 349 -1.99 5.20 15.15
CA SER A 349 -3.35 4.65 15.14
C SER A 349 -4.37 5.44 15.98
N GLY A 350 -4.30 6.78 15.93
CA GLY A 350 -5.31 7.65 16.54
C GLY A 350 -5.08 8.03 18.02
N VAL A 351 -3.93 7.67 18.60
CA VAL A 351 -3.66 7.91 20.03
C VAL A 351 -2.16 8.03 20.30
N TRP A 352 -1.82 8.80 21.33
CA TRP A 352 -0.45 8.94 21.82
C TRP A 352 -0.11 7.83 22.82
N ARG A 353 0.99 7.11 22.58
CA ARG A 353 1.49 6.05 23.45
C ARG A 353 2.97 6.26 23.75
N PRO A 354 3.52 5.65 24.81
CA PRO A 354 4.96 5.61 25.01
C PRO A 354 5.64 5.07 23.76
N ALA A 355 6.61 5.81 23.21
CA ALA A 355 7.32 5.38 22.03
C ALA A 355 8.15 4.13 22.36
N VAL A 356 8.16 3.15 21.46
CA VAL A 356 8.88 1.89 21.60
C VAL A 356 9.69 1.64 20.34
N GLY A 357 10.89 1.05 20.47
CA GLY A 357 11.70 0.67 19.31
C GLY A 357 12.55 1.77 18.67
N LEU A 358 12.47 3.03 19.12
CA LEU A 358 13.27 4.13 18.55
C LEU A 358 14.80 3.87 18.60
N ASP A 359 15.26 3.15 19.63
CA ASP A 359 16.65 2.71 19.75
C ASP A 359 17.01 1.61 18.75
N LYS A 360 16.05 0.72 18.42
CA LYS A 360 16.18 -0.26 17.34
C LYS A 360 16.26 0.44 15.99
N ASP A 361 15.40 1.42 15.74
CA ASP A 361 15.42 2.21 14.50
C ASP A 361 16.77 2.96 14.34
N ALA A 362 17.31 3.49 15.45
CA ALA A 362 18.63 4.09 15.47
C ALA A 362 19.76 3.08 15.12
N GLN A 363 19.67 1.84 15.61
CA GLN A 363 20.63 0.78 15.29
C GLN A 363 20.52 0.36 13.82
N GLU A 364 19.30 0.20 13.32
CA GLU A 364 19.04 -0.16 11.92
C GLU A 364 19.58 0.91 10.97
N ALA A 365 19.32 2.19 11.27
CA ALA A 365 19.85 3.31 10.50
C ALA A 365 21.39 3.35 10.51
N LEU A 366 22.02 3.10 11.66
CA LEU A 366 23.48 3.09 11.79
C LEU A 366 24.15 1.85 11.17
N GLY A 367 23.41 0.76 10.94
CA GLY A 367 23.95 -0.50 10.39
C GLY A 367 25.18 -0.98 11.15
N GLU A 368 26.25 -1.34 10.43
CA GLU A 368 27.53 -1.80 10.99
C GLU A 368 28.27 -0.73 11.81
N ARG A 369 27.93 0.55 11.60
CA ARG A 369 28.45 1.68 12.39
C ARG A 369 27.72 1.85 13.73
N THR A 370 26.82 0.93 14.10
CA THR A 370 26.18 0.93 15.40
C THR A 370 27.19 0.83 16.55
N ARG A 371 27.08 1.73 17.52
CA ARG A 371 27.75 1.62 18.82
C ARG A 371 26.77 2.07 19.90
N PRO A 372 26.72 1.43 21.09
CA PRO A 372 25.77 1.80 22.15
C PRO A 372 25.77 3.30 22.45
N ARG A 373 26.97 3.91 22.56
CA ARG A 373 27.10 5.35 22.80
C ARG A 373 26.48 6.23 21.71
N ARG A 374 26.53 5.81 20.43
CA ARG A 374 25.95 6.58 19.31
C ARG A 374 24.42 6.59 19.43
N VAL A 375 23.83 5.42 19.65
CA VAL A 375 22.39 5.25 19.90
C VAL A 375 21.97 6.09 21.11
N THR A 376 22.62 5.92 22.26
CA THR A 376 22.29 6.68 23.47
C THR A 376 22.38 8.19 23.23
N SER A 377 23.47 8.68 22.62
CA SER A 377 23.62 10.12 22.35
C SER A 377 22.58 10.67 21.37
N ALA A 378 22.15 9.88 20.38
CA ALA A 378 21.09 10.27 19.46
C ALA A 378 19.73 10.31 20.17
N MET A 379 19.42 9.33 21.03
CA MET A 379 18.19 9.31 21.82
C MET A 379 18.12 10.47 22.83
N GLU A 380 19.24 10.80 23.47
CA GLU A 380 19.32 11.97 24.35
C GLU A 380 19.16 13.29 23.58
N THR A 381 19.69 13.37 22.36
CA THR A 381 19.52 14.53 21.49
C THR A 381 18.07 14.65 21.03
N LEU A 382 17.47 13.54 20.58
CA LEU A 382 16.07 13.46 20.18
C LEU A 382 15.15 13.94 21.30
N LYS A 383 15.35 13.44 22.53
CA LYS A 383 14.59 13.87 23.71
C LYS A 383 14.62 15.39 23.94
N ARG A 384 15.71 16.07 23.57
CA ARG A 384 15.88 17.53 23.72
C ARG A 384 15.33 18.32 22.53
N ASP A 385 15.35 17.74 21.34
CA ASP A 385 14.96 18.41 20.09
C ASP A 385 13.44 18.32 19.84
N ILE A 386 12.77 17.23 20.26
CA ILE A 386 11.32 17.05 20.06
C ILE A 386 10.48 18.03 20.88
N GLU A 387 9.28 18.35 20.37
CA GLU A 387 8.37 19.30 21.01
C GLU A 387 7.96 18.85 22.42
N TRP A 388 8.15 19.74 23.40
CA TRP A 388 7.65 19.56 24.75
C TRP A 388 6.18 19.98 24.85
N ILE A 389 5.31 19.05 25.25
CA ILE A 389 3.88 19.30 25.40
C ILE A 389 3.53 19.43 26.89
N PRO A 390 3.04 20.60 27.34
CA PRO A 390 2.63 20.82 28.73
C PRO A 390 1.58 19.80 29.18
N TRP A 391 1.71 19.30 30.42
CA TRP A 391 0.78 18.31 31.00
C TRP A 391 -0.71 18.67 30.78
N ARG A 392 -1.07 19.94 30.98
CA ARG A 392 -2.44 20.45 30.82
C ARG A 392 -3.06 20.27 29.42
N LYS A 393 -2.25 20.08 28.37
CA LYS A 393 -2.77 19.84 27.01
C LYS A 393 -3.21 18.38 26.84
N TRP A 394 -2.58 17.45 27.55
CA TRP A 394 -2.87 16.02 27.43
C TRP A 394 -4.29 15.71 27.90
N ASN A 395 -5.02 14.95 27.06
CA ASN A 395 -6.43 14.62 27.22
C ASN A 395 -7.37 15.83 27.40
N SER A 396 -6.94 17.06 27.11
CA SER A 396 -7.66 18.30 27.48
C SER A 396 -9.08 18.38 26.93
N ASN A 397 -9.36 17.73 25.79
CA ASN A 397 -10.71 17.57 25.29
C ASN A 397 -11.47 16.50 26.09
N ARG A 398 -12.34 16.95 26.99
CA ARG A 398 -13.16 16.08 27.84
C ARG A 398 -14.52 15.72 27.24
N ASN A 399 -14.85 16.24 26.06
CA ASN A 399 -16.17 16.08 25.44
C ASN A 399 -16.22 14.95 24.41
N LEU A 400 -15.08 14.41 23.98
CA LEU A 400 -15.02 13.35 22.96
C LEU A 400 -14.45 12.07 23.56
N ILE A 401 -14.93 10.93 23.06
CA ILE A 401 -14.44 9.60 23.38
C ILE A 401 -13.56 9.11 22.24
N ASN A 402 -12.35 8.63 22.53
CA ASN A 402 -11.43 8.11 21.52
C ASN A 402 -11.65 6.60 21.32
N CYS A 403 -12.17 6.19 20.17
CA CYS A 403 -12.41 4.79 19.77
C CYS A 403 -11.49 4.41 18.59
N LYS A 404 -11.49 3.16 18.09
CA LYS A 404 -10.73 2.81 16.87
C LYS A 404 -11.25 3.47 15.60
N SER A 405 -12.55 3.78 15.57
CA SER A 405 -13.20 4.41 14.41
C SER A 405 -13.03 5.92 14.35
N GLY A 406 -12.63 6.58 15.45
CA GLY A 406 -12.48 8.03 15.51
C GLY A 406 -12.73 8.62 16.90
N MET A 407 -12.90 9.94 16.92
CA MET A 407 -13.27 10.72 18.10
C MET A 407 -14.79 10.90 18.13
N VAL A 408 -15.46 10.15 18.98
CA VAL A 408 -16.92 10.11 19.09
C VAL A 408 -17.42 11.24 19.98
N ASP A 409 -18.38 12.01 19.51
CA ASP A 409 -19.18 12.90 20.35
C ASP A 409 -20.31 12.08 21.02
N PRO A 410 -20.30 11.90 22.34
CA PRO A 410 -21.28 11.05 23.02
C PRO A 410 -22.70 11.65 23.04
N ILE A 411 -22.86 12.91 22.61
CA ILE A 411 -24.17 13.58 22.52
C ILE A 411 -24.75 13.43 21.12
N THR A 412 -23.97 13.76 20.09
CA THR A 412 -24.46 13.72 18.69
C THR A 412 -24.27 12.37 18.03
N LEU A 413 -23.46 11.49 18.62
CA LEU A 413 -23.00 10.21 18.06
C LEU A 413 -22.18 10.36 16.78
N GLU A 414 -21.74 11.58 16.45
CA GLU A 414 -20.88 11.82 15.31
C GLU A 414 -19.44 11.36 15.58
N VAL A 415 -18.84 10.71 14.58
CA VAL A 415 -17.45 10.26 14.62
C VAL A 415 -16.59 11.26 13.84
N LYS A 416 -15.70 11.95 14.56
CA LYS A 416 -14.70 12.86 13.96
C LYS A 416 -13.40 12.10 13.64
N PRO A 417 -12.67 12.46 12.58
CA PRO A 417 -11.37 11.86 12.29
C PRO A 417 -10.39 12.02 13.46
N HIS A 418 -9.50 11.06 13.64
CA HIS A 418 -8.41 11.20 14.59
C HIS A 418 -7.45 12.33 14.19
N SER A 419 -6.84 12.94 15.19
CA SER A 419 -5.76 13.92 15.02
C SER A 419 -4.79 13.85 16.20
N PRO A 420 -3.48 14.00 15.98
CA PRO A 420 -2.50 14.17 17.06
C PRO A 420 -2.83 15.37 17.97
N ASP A 421 -3.55 16.38 17.46
CA ASP A 421 -3.87 17.60 18.19
C ASP A 421 -4.90 17.39 19.32
N TYR A 422 -5.59 16.24 19.35
CA TYR A 422 -6.43 15.89 20.49
C TYR A 422 -5.63 15.52 21.74
N PHE A 423 -4.33 15.20 21.59
CA PHE A 423 -3.44 14.76 22.67
C PHE A 423 -4.06 13.66 23.55
N SER A 424 -4.85 12.78 22.93
CA SER A 424 -5.48 11.66 23.62
C SER A 424 -4.45 10.58 23.90
N THR A 425 -4.34 10.13 25.15
CA THR A 425 -3.45 9.04 25.59
C THR A 425 -4.19 7.75 25.88
N PHE A 426 -5.51 7.76 25.74
CA PHE A 426 -6.38 6.62 25.93
C PHE A 426 -7.22 6.43 24.67
N GLN A 427 -7.36 5.19 24.24
CA GLN A 427 -8.20 4.82 23.12
C GLN A 427 -8.89 3.53 23.47
N ILE A 428 -10.21 3.51 23.32
CA ILE A 428 -10.97 2.30 23.51
C ILE A 428 -10.72 1.40 22.30
N PRO A 429 -10.30 0.14 22.48
CA PRO A 429 -9.78 -0.70 21.41
C PRO A 429 -10.85 -1.32 20.51
N HIS A 430 -11.97 -0.62 20.28
CA HIS A 430 -13.10 -1.06 19.47
C HIS A 430 -13.62 0.08 18.58
N GLU A 431 -14.20 -0.27 17.44
CA GLU A 431 -14.89 0.68 16.56
C GLU A 431 -16.25 1.03 17.13
N PHE A 432 -16.63 2.31 17.06
CA PHE A 432 -17.95 2.81 17.42
C PHE A 432 -18.98 2.52 16.31
N ASN A 433 -20.08 1.87 16.69
CA ASN A 433 -21.27 1.64 15.90
C ASN A 433 -22.49 2.11 16.72
N PRO A 434 -23.27 3.10 16.28
CA PRO A 434 -24.46 3.56 17.02
C PRO A 434 -25.63 2.56 16.97
N ASP A 435 -25.57 1.54 16.12
CA ASP A 435 -26.65 0.59 15.85
C ASP A 435 -26.33 -0.84 16.32
N ALA A 436 -25.32 -1.07 17.17
CA ALA A 436 -25.00 -2.45 17.56
C ALA A 436 -25.95 -3.01 18.64
N GLU A 437 -26.33 -4.26 18.44
CA GLU A 437 -27.17 -5.05 19.32
C GLU A 437 -26.40 -6.29 19.79
N SER A 438 -26.69 -6.81 20.99
CA SER A 438 -26.11 -8.07 21.46
C SER A 438 -27.04 -8.79 22.43
N GLU A 439 -27.67 -9.85 21.94
CA GLU A 439 -28.52 -10.73 22.73
C GLU A 439 -27.78 -11.33 23.94
N VAL A 440 -26.48 -11.59 23.80
CA VAL A 440 -25.64 -12.14 24.89
C VAL A 440 -25.54 -11.15 26.05
N VAL A 441 -25.31 -9.87 25.77
CA VAL A 441 -25.18 -8.87 26.84
C VAL A 441 -26.52 -8.52 27.44
N GLU A 442 -27.57 -8.44 26.61
CA GLU A 442 -28.93 -8.25 27.12
C GLU A 442 -29.33 -9.34 28.10
N LYS A 443 -29.09 -10.60 27.72
CA LYS A 443 -29.36 -11.75 28.59
C LYS A 443 -28.51 -11.69 29.86
N PHE A 444 -27.22 -11.38 29.75
CA PHE A 444 -26.35 -11.22 30.91
C PHE A 444 -26.87 -10.15 31.90
N LEU A 445 -27.29 -8.99 31.40
CA LEU A 445 -27.84 -7.94 32.26
C LEU A 445 -29.16 -8.37 32.92
N GLN A 446 -30.03 -9.09 32.20
CA GLN A 446 -31.27 -9.64 32.75
C GLN A 446 -31.01 -10.73 33.80
N ASP A 447 -29.95 -11.53 33.63
CA ASP A 447 -29.59 -12.60 34.57
C ASP A 447 -28.96 -12.05 35.86
N VAL A 448 -28.28 -10.90 35.80
CA VAL A 448 -27.48 -10.36 36.92
C VAL A 448 -28.12 -9.15 37.61
N LEU A 449 -29.00 -8.41 36.93
CA LEU A 449 -29.65 -7.22 37.47
C LEU A 449 -31.18 -7.36 37.50
N PRO A 450 -31.85 -6.81 38.52
CA PRO A 450 -33.29 -6.61 38.49
C PRO A 450 -33.74 -5.81 37.25
N PRO A 451 -34.91 -6.10 36.65
CA PRO A 451 -35.38 -5.43 35.43
C PRO A 451 -35.42 -3.90 35.50
N ASP A 452 -35.75 -3.34 36.66
CA ASP A 452 -35.80 -1.90 36.94
C ASP A 452 -34.41 -1.25 37.07
N CYS A 453 -33.37 -2.05 37.29
CA CYS A 453 -31.98 -1.60 37.43
C CYS A 453 -31.20 -1.60 36.10
N ILE A 454 -31.64 -2.34 35.09
CA ILE A 454 -30.90 -2.52 33.82
C ILE A 454 -30.64 -1.18 33.14
N GLU A 455 -31.65 -0.29 33.07
CA GLU A 455 -31.50 1.03 32.47
C GLU A 455 -30.53 1.92 33.26
N THR A 456 -30.60 1.90 34.59
CA THR A 456 -29.72 2.69 35.46
C THR A 456 -28.27 2.22 35.40
N ALA A 457 -28.04 0.90 35.40
CA ALA A 457 -26.72 0.32 35.13
C ALA A 457 -26.23 0.72 33.73
N GLY A 458 -27.17 0.73 32.77
CA GLY A 458 -27.13 1.30 31.44
C GLY A 458 -26.76 2.79 31.35
N MET A 459 -26.94 3.57 32.40
CA MET A 459 -26.54 4.98 32.42
C MET A 459 -25.21 5.16 33.14
N MET A 460 -25.02 4.38 34.21
CA MET A 460 -23.80 4.37 35.00
C MET A 460 -22.57 4.10 34.15
N LEU A 461 -22.55 3.02 33.36
CA LEU A 461 -21.33 2.67 32.62
C LEU A 461 -21.07 3.67 31.49
N GLY A 462 -22.11 4.23 30.88
CA GLY A 462 -22.00 5.24 29.82
C GLY A 462 -21.43 6.53 30.38
N TYR A 463 -21.91 6.94 31.55
CA TYR A 463 -21.35 8.05 32.30
C TYR A 463 -19.86 7.83 32.63
N LEU A 464 -19.47 6.61 33.02
CA LEU A 464 -18.08 6.25 33.31
C LEU A 464 -17.16 6.20 32.07
N LEU A 465 -17.73 6.07 30.86
CA LEU A 465 -16.97 6.13 29.60
C LEU A 465 -16.68 7.58 29.15
N VAL A 466 -17.44 8.57 29.64
CA VAL A 466 -17.26 9.97 29.26
C VAL A 466 -16.13 10.60 30.09
N PRO A 467 -15.12 11.23 29.45
CA PRO A 467 -14.00 11.84 30.18
C PRO A 467 -14.39 13.02 31.10
N LYS A 468 -15.60 13.56 30.94
CA LYS A 468 -16.18 14.63 31.77
C LYS A 468 -17.29 14.08 32.68
N LEU A 469 -16.95 13.83 33.93
CA LEU A 469 -17.89 13.40 34.98
C LEU A 469 -18.59 14.60 35.64
N SER A 470 -19.48 15.30 34.94
CA SER A 470 -20.12 16.53 35.44
C SER A 470 -21.30 16.32 36.39
N ALA A 471 -21.71 15.08 36.65
CA ALA A 471 -22.86 14.79 37.51
C ALA A 471 -22.49 14.73 39.00
N ASP A 472 -21.19 14.67 39.33
CA ASP A 472 -20.65 14.51 40.68
C ASP A 472 -21.36 13.39 41.46
N LYS A 473 -21.60 12.25 40.78
CA LYS A 473 -22.24 11.05 41.35
C LYS A 473 -21.23 9.94 41.59
N PHE A 474 -21.47 9.19 42.66
CA PHE A 474 -20.89 7.87 42.87
C PHE A 474 -22.03 6.85 42.92
N PHE A 475 -21.76 5.62 42.49
CA PHE A 475 -22.75 4.56 42.43
C PHE A 475 -22.47 3.52 43.51
N VAL A 476 -23.52 3.06 44.18
CA VAL A 476 -23.45 2.01 45.20
C VAL A 476 -24.26 0.82 44.72
N LEU A 477 -23.63 -0.35 44.59
CA LEU A 477 -24.31 -1.60 44.27
C LEU A 477 -24.65 -2.31 45.59
N GLU A 478 -25.90 -2.19 46.03
CA GLU A 478 -26.40 -2.81 47.25
C GLU A 478 -27.25 -4.06 46.96
N GLY A 479 -27.16 -5.07 47.83
CA GLY A 479 -28.05 -6.23 47.81
C GLY A 479 -27.47 -7.46 48.51
N PRO A 480 -28.24 -8.55 48.63
CA PRO A 480 -27.81 -9.79 49.28
C PRO A 480 -26.51 -10.37 48.70
N ALA A 481 -25.77 -11.17 49.48
CA ALA A 481 -24.59 -11.86 48.96
C ALA A 481 -24.99 -12.87 47.86
N GLY A 482 -24.13 -13.06 46.86
CA GLY A 482 -24.36 -14.04 45.78
C GLY A 482 -25.27 -13.58 44.64
N THR A 483 -25.74 -12.33 44.63
CA THR A 483 -26.64 -11.80 43.59
C THR A 483 -25.93 -11.25 42.35
N GLY A 484 -24.70 -11.69 42.07
CA GLY A 484 -23.98 -11.30 40.85
C GLY A 484 -23.38 -9.89 40.80
N LYS A 485 -23.41 -9.09 41.88
CA LYS A 485 -22.77 -7.74 41.92
C LYS A 485 -21.29 -7.75 41.53
N THR A 486 -20.50 -8.66 42.12
CA THR A 486 -19.08 -8.83 41.77
C THR A 486 -18.92 -9.32 40.34
N THR A 487 -19.82 -10.19 39.87
CA THR A 487 -19.85 -10.65 38.48
C THR A 487 -20.11 -9.50 37.50
N PHE A 488 -21.06 -8.62 37.80
CA PHE A 488 -21.33 -7.40 37.02
C PHE A 488 -20.11 -6.47 36.99
N LEU A 489 -19.48 -6.21 38.14
CA LEU A 489 -18.28 -5.36 38.21
C LEU A 489 -17.11 -5.98 37.44
N ASN A 490 -16.86 -7.27 37.59
CA ASN A 490 -15.79 -7.95 36.85
C ASN A 490 -16.08 -7.94 35.34
N ALA A 491 -17.32 -8.20 34.92
CA ALA A 491 -17.72 -8.16 33.52
C ALA A 491 -17.59 -6.75 32.89
N THR A 492 -17.72 -5.69 33.70
CA THR A 492 -17.70 -4.30 33.23
C THR A 492 -16.34 -3.63 33.36
N LEU A 493 -15.52 -4.01 34.35
CA LEU A 493 -14.21 -3.41 34.63
C LEU A 493 -13.04 -4.21 34.04
N ASP A 494 -13.22 -5.49 33.76
CA ASP A 494 -12.14 -6.33 33.24
C ASP A 494 -11.95 -6.07 31.73
N SER A 495 -10.78 -5.55 31.38
CA SER A 495 -10.42 -5.16 30.01
C SER A 495 -10.28 -6.35 29.04
N ASN A 496 -10.35 -7.59 29.55
CA ASN A 496 -10.10 -8.82 28.79
C ASN A 496 -11.37 -9.58 28.37
N ILE A 497 -12.56 -9.13 28.76
CA ILE A 497 -13.82 -9.79 28.40
C ILE A 497 -14.42 -9.04 27.21
N GLY A 498 -14.74 -9.76 26.13
CA GLY A 498 -15.29 -9.22 24.85
C GLY A 498 -16.65 -8.50 24.95
N LEU A 499 -17.02 -8.01 26.12
CA LEU A 499 -18.17 -7.16 26.35
C LEU A 499 -17.92 -5.71 25.89
N TRP A 500 -16.66 -5.28 25.74
CA TRP A 500 -16.31 -3.94 25.23
C TRP A 500 -16.82 -3.70 23.80
N ASP A 501 -16.85 -4.75 22.96
CA ASP A 501 -17.46 -4.71 21.62
C ASP A 501 -18.94 -4.30 21.64
N TRP A 502 -19.64 -4.46 22.77
CA TRP A 502 -21.02 -4.02 22.96
C TRP A 502 -21.13 -2.76 23.84
N TRP A 503 -20.29 -2.62 24.88
CA TRP A 503 -20.33 -1.48 25.82
C TRP A 503 -20.22 -0.12 25.12
N ILE A 504 -19.44 -0.05 24.04
CA ILE A 504 -19.17 1.19 23.29
C ILE A 504 -20.23 1.43 22.20
N ASN A 505 -20.96 0.38 21.80
CA ASN A 505 -21.56 0.28 20.48
C ASN A 505 -23.10 0.39 20.43
N ALA A 506 -23.73 1.18 21.31
CA ALA A 506 -25.00 1.88 21.02
C ALA A 506 -25.70 2.28 22.31
N ARG A 507 -25.98 1.30 23.17
CA ARG A 507 -27.04 1.45 24.19
C ARG A 507 -26.71 2.50 25.26
N PHE A 508 -25.42 2.69 25.54
CA PHE A 508 -24.93 3.62 26.56
C PHE A 508 -24.86 5.09 26.11
N CYS A 509 -24.46 5.35 24.86
CA CYS A 509 -24.53 6.70 24.31
C CYS A 509 -26.00 7.12 24.04
N TYR A 510 -26.86 6.16 23.67
CA TYR A 510 -28.32 6.38 23.59
C TYR A 510 -28.95 6.70 24.97
N LEU A 511 -28.49 6.08 26.06
CA LEU A 511 -28.95 6.39 27.41
C LEU A 511 -28.42 7.74 27.94
N LEU A 512 -27.21 8.15 27.55
CA LEU A 512 -26.69 9.52 27.77
C LEU A 512 -27.57 10.58 27.05
N TYR A 513 -28.03 10.30 25.82
CA TYR A 513 -28.98 11.16 25.09
C TYR A 513 -30.35 11.27 25.81
N ARG A 514 -30.87 10.16 26.37
CA ARG A 514 -32.09 10.14 27.19
C ARG A 514 -31.95 10.88 28.53
N TRP A 515 -30.75 10.92 29.11
CA TRP A 515 -30.50 11.60 30.38
C TRP A 515 -30.67 13.13 30.29
N LYS A 516 -30.51 13.71 29.09
CA LYS A 516 -30.68 15.17 28.88
C LYS A 516 -32.07 15.55 28.36
N SER A 517 -32.75 14.64 27.64
CA SER A 517 -34.13 14.84 27.18
C SER A 517 -35.17 14.56 28.25
N SER A 518 -34.81 13.80 29.31
CA SER A 518 -35.53 13.86 30.57
C SER A 518 -35.17 15.18 31.28
N THR A 519 -36.10 16.13 31.26
CA THR A 519 -36.22 17.09 32.35
C THR A 519 -36.46 16.33 33.65
N LEU A 520 -35.39 15.80 34.25
CA LEU A 520 -35.32 15.76 35.70
C LEU A 520 -35.22 17.24 36.11
N GLN A 521 -36.39 17.86 36.27
CA GLN A 521 -36.48 19.00 37.17
C GLN A 521 -35.73 18.60 38.44
N PRO A 522 -34.91 19.50 39.03
CA PRO A 522 -34.42 19.28 40.37
C PRO A 522 -35.64 19.39 41.29
N THR A 523 -36.44 18.34 41.36
CA THR A 523 -37.33 18.18 42.49
C THR A 523 -36.41 18.00 43.67
N HIS A 524 -36.49 18.94 44.60
CA HIS A 524 -36.06 18.78 45.99
C HIS A 524 -36.86 17.64 46.66
N THR A 525 -36.90 16.47 46.04
CA THR A 525 -37.35 15.22 46.62
C THR A 525 -36.09 14.43 46.84
N ALA A 526 -35.72 14.32 48.12
CA ALA A 526 -34.76 13.35 48.60
C ALA A 526 -34.91 12.05 47.80
N LEU A 527 -33.80 11.55 47.26
CA LEU A 527 -33.70 10.14 46.87
C LEU A 527 -34.27 9.35 48.05
N PRO A 528 -35.29 8.49 47.87
CA PRO A 528 -35.85 7.79 48.99
C PRO A 528 -34.74 6.91 49.55
N THR A 529 -34.36 7.16 50.79
CA THR A 529 -33.67 6.18 51.61
C THR A 529 -34.60 4.99 51.75
N TRP A 530 -34.37 3.93 50.97
CA TRP A 530 -35.11 2.69 51.11
C TRP A 530 -34.43 1.83 52.18
N ARG A 531 -35.06 1.77 53.35
CA ARG A 531 -34.96 0.62 54.27
C ARG A 531 -36.17 -0.26 53.98
N TYR A 532 -35.88 -1.48 53.50
CA TYR A 532 -36.77 -2.63 53.25
C TYR A 532 -38.07 -2.39 52.46
#